data_AF-A0A952NXG1-F1
#
_entry.id   AF-A0A952NXG1-F1
#
_cell.length_a   1.000
_cell.length_b   1.000
_cell.length_c   1.000
_cell.angle_alpha   90.00
_cell.angle_beta   90.00
_cell.angle_gamma   90.00
#
_symmetry.space_group_name_H-M   'P 1'
#
loop_
_entity.id
_entity.type
_entity.pdbx_description
1 polymer ?
#
loop_
_entity_poly.entity_id
_entity_poly.type
_entity_poly.pdbx_seq_one_letter_code
_entity_poly.pdbx_strand_id
1 'polypeptide(L)'
;MIKNLRLWLPLVALAAAGCMKEPELKADFGPEVTSAEFSSKLSEIEGPDPYTIKKDEYAYFIRSTVLQDQVYQLDKRWAYTVTNKTEDANDHIFSFVKETREYVGDQEKISQNQSEVRLTKRSSNTSSLKLSQLQFRPTETRTAPIVQMSTLTPFAYRPASTEKVTFHNLKLEKTYVPVPDFVKQRANCGGLSSEKCRGALKAFVMTFDQVQWTGNEGQRFSVLWIFSPDIPYFGSTMFPSPAGVLKSCGTTQVPYEGQRVKVTQCDEIKDFTFGSD
;
A
#
# COMPACT_ATOMS: atom_id res chain seq x y z
N MET A 1 49.79 -33.64 -70.28
CA MET A 1 50.82 -32.68 -69.80
C MET A 1 50.13 -31.32 -69.68
N ILE A 2 50.09 -30.74 -68.47
CA ILE A 2 49.89 -29.30 -68.17
C ILE A 2 48.50 -28.74 -68.57
N LYS A 3 47.52 -28.61 -67.66
CA LYS A 3 47.33 -27.67 -66.52
C LYS A 3 46.36 -26.53 -66.87
N ASN A 4 45.53 -26.18 -65.89
CA ASN A 4 44.89 -24.88 -65.63
C ASN A 4 43.44 -24.65 -66.10
N LEU A 5 42.54 -25.32 -65.37
CA LEU A 5 41.44 -24.72 -64.62
C LEU A 5 41.60 -23.21 -64.33
N ARG A 6 40.68 -22.37 -64.83
CA ARG A 6 40.30 -21.08 -64.20
C ARG A 6 38.81 -20.81 -64.41
N LEU A 7 38.05 -21.28 -63.42
CA LEU A 7 36.65 -20.96 -63.16
C LEU A 7 36.56 -19.47 -62.74
N TRP A 8 35.93 -18.63 -63.54
CA TRP A 8 35.59 -17.25 -63.15
C TRP A 8 34.23 -17.27 -62.44
N LEU A 9 34.23 -17.40 -61.11
CA LEU A 9 33.07 -17.05 -60.28
C LEU A 9 33.16 -15.54 -59.97
N PRO A 10 32.16 -14.72 -60.35
CA PRO A 10 32.06 -13.39 -59.77
C PRO A 10 31.60 -13.54 -58.32
N LEU A 11 32.50 -13.15 -57.41
CA LEU A 11 32.28 -13.00 -55.98
C LEU A 11 31.25 -11.89 -55.77
N VAL A 12 29.96 -12.24 -55.72
CA VAL A 12 28.91 -11.32 -55.24
C VAL A 12 29.09 -11.19 -53.74
N ALA A 13 29.76 -10.12 -53.33
CA ALA A 13 29.97 -9.75 -51.94
C ALA A 13 28.63 -9.35 -51.29
N LEU A 14 27.92 -10.33 -50.72
CA LEU A 14 27.02 -10.08 -49.61
C LEU A 14 27.85 -9.94 -48.33
N ALA A 15 27.88 -8.74 -47.77
CA ALA A 15 27.84 -8.55 -46.32
C ALA A 15 27.61 -7.06 -46.05
N ALA A 16 26.34 -6.67 -46.03
CA ALA A 16 25.90 -5.46 -45.37
C ALA A 16 26.28 -5.58 -43.89
N ALA A 17 27.45 -5.06 -43.51
CA ALA A 17 27.79 -4.75 -42.13
C ALA A 17 27.04 -3.46 -41.72
N GLY A 18 25.72 -3.51 -41.78
CA GLY A 18 24.90 -2.60 -41.01
C GLY A 18 24.99 -3.08 -39.57
N CYS A 19 25.75 -2.37 -38.73
CA CYS A 19 25.54 -2.41 -37.29
C CYS A 19 24.08 -1.99 -37.03
N MET A 20 23.15 -2.94 -37.07
CA MET A 20 21.89 -2.76 -36.38
C MET A 20 22.27 -2.70 -34.91
N LYS A 21 22.35 -1.48 -34.39
CA LYS A 21 22.34 -1.23 -32.95
C LYS A 21 21.18 -2.07 -32.41
N GLU A 22 21.49 -3.06 -31.58
CA GLU A 22 20.50 -3.92 -30.97
C GLU A 22 19.41 -2.99 -30.41
N PRO A 23 18.13 -3.14 -30.83
CA PRO A 23 17.10 -2.24 -30.36
C PRO A 23 17.10 -2.36 -28.84
N GLU A 24 17.42 -1.26 -28.15
CA GLU A 24 17.21 -1.15 -26.71
C GLU A 24 15.70 -1.30 -26.50
N LEU A 25 15.24 -2.54 -26.37
CA LEU A 25 13.89 -2.89 -25.99
C LEU A 25 13.77 -2.50 -24.52
N LYS A 26 13.61 -1.21 -24.26
CA LYS A 26 13.18 -0.70 -22.97
C LYS A 26 11.87 -1.40 -22.65
N ALA A 27 11.79 -2.02 -21.48
CA ALA A 27 10.59 -2.67 -21.02
C ALA A 27 9.42 -1.66 -21.05
N ASP A 28 8.37 -1.97 -21.81
CA ASP A 28 7.17 -1.15 -21.89
C ASP A 28 6.18 -1.59 -20.81
N PHE A 29 5.87 -0.67 -19.90
CA PHE A 29 4.93 -0.87 -18.80
C PHE A 29 3.61 -0.11 -19.01
N GLY A 30 3.40 0.45 -20.20
CA GLY A 30 2.30 1.35 -20.52
C GLY A 30 2.64 2.82 -20.24
N PRO A 31 1.68 3.74 -20.46
CA PRO A 31 1.92 5.17 -20.26
C PRO A 31 2.27 5.48 -18.80
N GLU A 32 3.31 6.29 -18.61
CA GLU A 32 3.69 6.83 -17.30
C GLU A 32 2.66 7.87 -16.86
N VAL A 33 2.24 7.78 -15.61
CA VAL A 33 1.28 8.67 -14.94
C VAL A 33 2.05 9.76 -14.23
N THR A 34 1.64 11.01 -14.45
CA THR A 34 2.31 12.16 -13.81
C THR A 34 1.93 12.28 -12.33
N SER A 35 2.79 12.90 -11.52
CA SER A 35 2.48 13.17 -10.10
C SER A 35 1.20 14.02 -9.93
N ALA A 36 0.93 14.93 -10.86
CA ALA A 36 -0.26 15.76 -10.86
C ALA A 36 -1.53 14.95 -11.11
N GLU A 37 -1.50 14.03 -12.07
CA GLU A 37 -2.61 13.11 -12.36
C GLU A 37 -2.87 12.17 -11.18
N PHE A 38 -1.81 11.59 -10.61
CA PHE A 38 -1.92 10.72 -9.44
C PHE A 38 -2.53 11.46 -8.23
N SER A 39 -2.06 12.69 -7.98
CA SER A 39 -2.59 13.53 -6.91
C SER A 39 -4.04 13.93 -7.16
N SER A 40 -4.40 14.23 -8.40
CA SER A 40 -5.78 14.52 -8.79
C SER A 40 -6.69 13.32 -8.49
N LYS A 41 -6.28 12.10 -8.84
CA LYS A 41 -7.06 10.89 -8.55
C LYS A 41 -7.20 10.63 -7.05
N LEU A 42 -6.12 10.79 -6.28
CA LEU A 42 -6.18 10.72 -4.82
C LEU A 42 -7.16 11.75 -4.23
N SER A 43 -7.25 12.95 -4.80
CA SER A 43 -8.17 13.99 -4.31
C SER A 43 -9.65 13.69 -4.54
N GLU A 44 -9.98 12.78 -5.47
CA GLU A 44 -11.35 12.30 -5.69
C GLU A 44 -11.82 11.30 -4.61
N ILE A 45 -10.90 10.81 -3.77
CA ILE A 45 -11.17 9.82 -2.73
C ILE A 45 -11.65 10.51 -1.46
N GLU A 46 -12.83 10.11 -1.00
CA GLU A 46 -13.34 10.52 0.30
C GLU A 46 -12.76 9.60 1.38
N GLY A 47 -12.06 10.19 2.35
CA GLY A 47 -11.56 9.51 3.55
C GLY A 47 -12.41 9.82 4.78
N PRO A 48 -12.19 9.08 5.89
CA PRO A 48 -12.85 9.35 7.16
C PRO A 48 -12.42 10.72 7.71
N ASP A 49 -13.36 11.40 8.38
CA ASP A 49 -13.13 12.73 8.95
C ASP A 49 -12.28 12.62 10.23
N PRO A 50 -11.08 13.23 10.31
CA PRO A 50 -10.26 13.17 11.52
C PRO A 50 -10.93 13.83 12.74
N TYR A 51 -11.94 14.70 12.55
CA TYR A 51 -12.66 15.31 13.66
C TYR A 51 -13.70 14.37 14.29
N THR A 52 -13.98 13.21 13.68
CA THR A 52 -14.89 12.21 14.26
C THR A 52 -14.18 11.20 15.15
N ILE A 53 -12.87 11.34 15.38
CA ILE A 53 -12.12 10.44 16.27
C ILE A 53 -12.72 10.47 17.67
N LYS A 54 -12.96 9.29 18.24
CA LYS A 54 -13.49 9.11 19.59
C LYS A 54 -12.55 8.28 20.46
N LYS A 55 -12.76 8.35 21.77
CA LYS A 55 -12.12 7.43 22.70
C LYS A 55 -12.66 6.02 22.43
N ASP A 56 -11.81 5.02 22.64
CA ASP A 56 -12.12 3.60 22.41
C ASP A 56 -12.41 3.26 20.93
N GLU A 57 -12.11 4.17 20.01
CA GLU A 57 -12.00 3.87 18.58
C GLU A 57 -10.94 2.79 18.38
N TYR A 58 -11.30 1.76 17.64
CA TYR A 58 -10.47 0.57 17.47
C TYR A 58 -10.43 0.16 16.00
N ALA A 59 -9.27 -0.30 15.54
CA ALA A 59 -9.15 -0.97 14.26
C ALA A 59 -8.10 -2.07 14.33
N TYR A 60 -8.41 -3.22 13.73
CA TYR A 60 -7.55 -4.39 13.70
C TYR A 60 -7.30 -4.85 12.26
N PHE A 61 -6.06 -5.21 12.02
CA PHE A 61 -5.53 -5.46 10.70
C PHE A 61 -4.69 -6.72 10.68
N ILE A 62 -4.64 -7.33 9.51
CA ILE A 62 -3.74 -8.44 9.23
C ILE A 62 -2.92 -8.13 7.99
N ARG A 63 -1.75 -8.75 7.92
CA ARG A 63 -0.94 -8.91 6.72
C ARG A 63 -0.94 -10.38 6.32
N SER A 64 -1.25 -10.64 5.06
CA SER A 64 -1.16 -11.97 4.47
C SER A 64 -0.27 -11.97 3.25
N THR A 65 0.52 -13.02 3.07
CA THR A 65 1.29 -13.29 1.86
C THR A 65 0.75 -14.52 1.13
N VAL A 66 0.60 -14.39 -0.18
CA VAL A 66 0.15 -15.42 -1.11
C VAL A 66 1.26 -15.66 -2.13
N LEU A 67 1.66 -16.92 -2.29
CA LEU A 67 2.65 -17.38 -3.27
C LEU A 67 1.95 -18.26 -4.30
N GLN A 68 2.09 -17.95 -5.60
CA GLN A 68 1.44 -18.71 -6.69
C GLN A 68 -0.04 -19.00 -6.41
N ASP A 69 -0.76 -17.99 -5.91
CA ASP A 69 -2.19 -18.06 -5.58
C ASP A 69 -2.56 -19.02 -4.42
N GLN A 70 -1.56 -19.54 -3.68
CA GLN A 70 -1.75 -20.25 -2.42
C GLN A 70 -1.42 -19.34 -1.23
N VAL A 71 -2.32 -19.31 -0.23
CA VAL A 71 -2.08 -18.57 1.02
C VAL A 71 -0.90 -19.21 1.74
N TYR A 72 0.20 -18.49 1.82
CA TYR A 72 1.45 -18.99 2.37
C TYR A 72 1.54 -18.70 3.87
N GLN A 73 1.27 -17.46 4.29
CA GLN A 73 1.49 -17.08 5.69
C GLN A 73 0.66 -15.85 6.12
N LEU A 74 0.28 -15.83 7.40
CA LEU A 74 -0.11 -14.61 8.13
C LEU A 74 1.15 -14.02 8.75
N ASP A 75 1.64 -12.93 8.17
CA ASP A 75 2.97 -12.40 8.52
C ASP A 75 2.91 -11.51 9.76
N LYS A 76 1.80 -10.77 9.90
CA LYS A 76 1.68 -9.71 10.88
C LYS A 76 0.23 -9.40 11.20
N ARG A 77 -0.02 -9.02 12.44
CA ARG A 77 -1.31 -8.52 12.93
C ARG A 77 -1.04 -7.27 13.74
N TRP A 78 -1.88 -6.26 13.63
CA TRP A 78 -1.77 -5.09 14.49
C TRP A 78 -3.15 -4.49 14.75
N ALA A 79 -3.24 -3.76 15.85
CA ALA A 79 -4.42 -2.99 16.18
C ALA A 79 -4.02 -1.58 16.62
N TYR A 80 -4.88 -0.62 16.30
CA TYR A 80 -4.86 0.71 16.90
C TYR A 80 -6.05 0.82 17.85
N THR A 81 -5.81 1.36 19.04
CA THR A 81 -6.85 1.69 20.01
C THR A 81 -6.63 3.10 20.51
N VAL A 82 -7.60 4.00 20.32
CA VAL A 82 -7.57 5.33 20.92
C VAL A 82 -7.88 5.20 22.40
N THR A 83 -6.89 5.44 23.25
CA THR A 83 -7.01 5.26 24.70
C THR A 83 -7.53 6.50 25.41
N ASN A 84 -7.30 7.68 24.84
CA ASN A 84 -7.78 8.93 25.41
C ASN A 84 -8.01 10.00 24.34
N LYS A 85 -8.97 10.88 24.62
CA LYS A 85 -9.25 12.10 23.84
C LYS A 85 -9.33 13.26 24.82
N THR A 86 -8.44 14.22 24.68
CA THR A 86 -8.46 15.47 25.42
C THR A 86 -8.42 16.65 24.46
N GLU A 87 -8.52 17.86 24.98
CA GLU A 87 -8.38 19.07 24.19
C GLU A 87 -7.66 20.16 24.98
N ASP A 88 -6.94 21.01 24.26
CA ASP A 88 -6.44 22.27 24.79
C ASP A 88 -7.14 23.46 24.09
N ALA A 89 -6.55 24.66 24.17
CA ALA A 89 -7.13 25.85 23.55
C ALA A 89 -7.24 25.74 22.01
N ASN A 90 -6.30 25.06 21.36
CA ASN A 90 -6.15 25.07 19.91
C ASN A 90 -6.35 23.69 19.27
N ASP A 91 -6.08 22.61 19.99
CA ASP A 91 -5.99 21.27 19.44
C ASP A 91 -6.89 20.27 20.18
N HIS A 92 -7.37 19.28 19.44
CA HIS A 92 -7.76 17.98 19.97
C HIS A 92 -6.51 17.11 20.08
N ILE A 93 -6.37 16.42 21.20
CA ILE A 93 -5.23 15.56 21.51
C ILE A 93 -5.75 14.13 21.67
N PHE A 94 -5.21 13.21 20.87
CA PHE A 94 -5.58 11.81 20.89
C PHE A 94 -4.40 10.96 21.32
N SER A 95 -4.54 10.26 22.45
CA SER A 95 -3.59 9.21 22.84
C SER A 95 -4.07 7.89 22.27
N PHE A 96 -3.17 7.11 21.67
CA PHE A 96 -3.50 5.80 21.14
C PHE A 96 -2.38 4.82 21.38
N VAL A 97 -2.76 3.54 21.37
CA VAL A 97 -1.83 2.41 21.45
C VAL A 97 -1.87 1.66 20.13
N LYS A 98 -0.68 1.31 19.62
CA LYS A 98 -0.50 0.35 18.54
C LYS A 98 0.04 -0.94 19.12
N GLU A 99 -0.74 -2.01 19.06
CA GLU A 99 -0.29 -3.36 19.36
C GLU A 99 0.08 -4.07 18.07
N THR A 100 1.20 -4.77 18.03
CA THR A 100 1.68 -5.49 16.85
C THR A 100 2.17 -6.86 17.24
N ARG A 101 1.71 -7.89 16.52
CA ARG A 101 2.15 -9.27 16.59
C ARG A 101 2.72 -9.66 15.24
N GLU A 102 3.99 -10.03 15.20
CA GLU A 102 4.69 -10.42 13.97
C GLU A 102 5.18 -11.85 14.10
N TYR A 103 5.00 -12.64 13.05
CA TYR A 103 5.41 -14.04 13.01
C TYR A 103 6.71 -14.17 12.23
N VAL A 104 7.76 -14.66 12.91
CA VAL A 104 9.08 -14.92 12.31
C VAL A 104 9.41 -16.39 12.52
N GLY A 105 9.21 -17.20 11.48
CA GLY A 105 9.20 -18.66 11.61
C GLY A 105 8.11 -19.11 12.57
N ASP A 106 8.46 -19.94 13.56
CA ASP A 106 7.52 -20.45 14.57
C ASP A 106 7.34 -19.53 15.79
N GLN A 107 8.00 -18.37 15.82
CA GLN A 107 7.96 -17.45 16.95
C GLN A 107 7.04 -16.25 16.70
N GLU A 108 6.16 -15.98 17.66
CA GLU A 108 5.38 -14.75 17.72
C GLU A 108 6.13 -13.68 18.51
N LYS A 109 6.42 -12.54 17.88
CA LYS A 109 6.97 -11.36 18.54
C LYS A 109 5.86 -10.34 18.77
N ILE A 110 5.67 -9.95 20.02
CA ILE A 110 4.68 -8.95 20.42
C ILE A 110 5.39 -7.63 20.73
N SER A 111 4.83 -6.53 20.25
CA SER A 111 5.27 -5.18 20.57
C SER A 111 4.06 -4.27 20.76
N GLN A 112 4.22 -3.26 21.60
CA GLN A 112 3.19 -2.27 21.89
C GLN A 112 3.86 -0.90 21.97
N ASN A 113 3.29 0.08 21.26
CA ASN A 113 3.77 1.46 21.29
C ASN A 113 2.61 2.39 21.61
N GLN A 114 2.83 3.33 22.52
CA GLN A 114 1.89 4.41 22.79
C GLN A 114 2.35 5.68 22.07
N SER A 115 1.41 6.43 21.52
CA SER A 115 1.70 7.64 20.76
C SER A 115 0.58 8.65 20.92
N GLU A 116 0.89 9.90 20.59
CA GLU A 116 -0.04 11.01 20.68
C GLU A 116 -0.13 11.73 19.33
N VAL A 117 -1.35 12.10 18.96
CA VAL A 117 -1.67 12.85 17.75
C VAL A 117 -2.42 14.11 18.12
N ARG A 118 -2.04 15.22 17.48
CA ARG A 118 -2.70 16.51 17.64
C ARG A 118 -3.39 16.92 16.37
N LEU A 119 -4.65 17.32 16.49
CA LEU A 119 -5.48 17.83 15.42
C LEU A 119 -5.97 19.23 15.80
N THR A 120 -5.56 20.22 15.03
CA THR A 120 -6.01 21.60 15.24
C THR A 120 -7.52 21.73 15.07
N LYS A 121 -8.18 22.38 16.04
CA LYS A 121 -9.62 22.67 16.04
C LYS A 121 -10.00 23.44 14.78
N ARG A 122 -11.19 23.17 14.23
CA ARG A 122 -11.67 23.87 13.04
C ARG A 122 -11.82 25.35 13.35
N SER A 123 -11.08 26.20 12.63
CA SER A 123 -11.39 27.63 12.58
C SER A 123 -12.67 27.82 11.77
N SER A 124 -13.58 28.67 12.25
CA SER A 124 -14.87 28.98 11.62
C SER A 124 -14.76 29.56 10.19
N ASN A 125 -13.55 29.84 9.69
CA ASN A 125 -13.29 30.48 8.40
C ASN A 125 -12.61 29.60 7.33
N THR A 126 -12.40 28.29 7.55
CA THR A 126 -11.74 27.42 6.55
C THR A 126 -12.61 26.26 6.10
N SER A 127 -13.25 26.42 4.94
CA SER A 127 -14.14 25.45 4.28
C SER A 127 -13.42 24.36 3.47
N SER A 128 -12.12 24.14 3.64
CA SER A 128 -11.39 23.08 2.91
C SER A 128 -10.50 22.30 3.86
N LEU A 129 -10.82 21.01 4.06
CA LEU A 129 -10.00 20.05 4.79
C LEU A 129 -8.65 19.91 4.07
N LYS A 130 -7.58 20.52 4.59
CA LYS A 130 -6.21 20.23 4.16
C LYS A 130 -5.63 19.17 5.08
N LEU A 131 -5.23 18.04 4.50
CA LEU A 131 -4.66 16.84 5.15
C LEU A 131 -3.34 17.10 5.92
N SER A 132 -2.88 18.35 6.01
CA SER A 132 -1.59 18.78 6.59
C SER A 132 -1.66 19.17 8.07
N GLN A 133 -2.76 18.89 8.78
CA GLN A 133 -2.99 19.40 10.14
C GLN A 133 -2.74 18.41 11.29
N LEU A 134 -2.28 17.19 11.00
CA LEU A 134 -1.99 16.20 12.03
C LEU A 134 -0.49 16.12 12.31
N GLN A 135 -0.12 16.37 13.57
CA GLN A 135 1.26 16.21 14.04
C GLN A 135 1.37 14.97 14.92
N PHE A 136 2.30 14.09 14.54
CA PHE A 136 2.59 12.84 15.25
C PHE A 136 3.79 13.03 16.15
N ARG A 137 3.65 12.74 17.44
CA ARG A 137 4.77 12.70 18.38
C ARG A 137 4.92 11.30 18.96
N PRO A 138 5.95 10.54 18.55
CA PRO A 138 6.26 9.27 19.21
C PRO A 138 6.79 9.53 20.62
N THR A 139 6.34 8.75 21.59
CA THR A 139 6.91 8.67 22.95
C THR A 139 7.82 7.45 23.01
N GLU A 140 8.99 7.57 23.66
CA GLU A 140 10.13 6.63 23.63
C GLU A 140 9.81 5.13 23.54
N THR A 141 10.52 4.46 22.62
CA THR A 141 10.45 3.02 22.33
C THR A 141 11.40 2.21 23.23
N ARG A 142 10.93 1.09 23.80
CA ARG A 142 11.78 -0.06 24.14
C ARG A 142 11.88 -0.98 22.93
N THR A 143 12.92 -0.84 22.11
CA THR A 143 13.16 -1.70 20.94
C THR A 143 14.15 -2.82 21.24
N ALA A 144 13.74 -4.07 21.03
CA ALA A 144 14.66 -5.18 20.78
C ALA A 144 15.07 -5.20 19.29
N PRO A 145 16.31 -5.60 18.95
CA PRO A 145 16.85 -5.54 17.60
C PRO A 145 15.96 -6.30 16.59
N ILE A 146 15.76 -5.68 15.43
CA ILE A 146 14.87 -6.13 14.35
C ILE A 146 15.75 -6.84 13.32
N VAL A 147 15.57 -8.15 13.16
CA VAL A 147 16.03 -8.86 11.95
C VAL A 147 14.88 -8.76 10.94
N GLN A 148 15.13 -8.03 9.86
CA GLN A 148 14.12 -7.61 8.91
C GLN A 148 13.72 -8.74 7.94
N MET A 149 12.47 -9.19 8.01
CA MET A 149 11.75 -9.76 6.86
C MET A 149 11.00 -8.63 6.11
N SER A 150 11.69 -7.50 5.88
CA SER A 150 11.14 -6.28 5.26
C SER A 150 11.00 -6.36 3.73
N THR A 151 11.36 -7.49 3.13
CA THR A 151 11.74 -7.57 1.71
C THR A 151 10.59 -7.69 0.71
N LEU A 152 9.32 -7.70 1.13
CA LEU A 152 8.19 -7.94 0.22
C LEU A 152 7.06 -6.91 0.27
N THR A 153 7.23 -5.83 1.04
CA THR A 153 6.29 -4.70 0.90
C THR A 153 6.67 -3.87 -0.32
N PRO A 154 5.74 -3.58 -1.26
CA PRO A 154 6.03 -2.77 -2.45
C PRO A 154 6.49 -1.33 -2.12
N PHE A 155 6.30 -0.88 -0.88
CA PHE A 155 6.69 0.45 -0.40
C PHE A 155 7.87 0.47 0.58
N ALA A 156 8.29 -0.66 1.17
CA ALA A 156 9.49 -0.70 2.03
C ALA A 156 10.66 -1.47 1.41
N TYR A 157 10.42 -2.33 0.40
CA TYR A 157 11.49 -2.87 -0.41
C TYR A 157 11.76 -1.94 -1.60
N ARG A 158 12.76 -1.07 -1.40
CA ARG A 158 13.42 -0.33 -2.47
C ARG A 158 14.88 -0.80 -2.46
N PRO A 159 15.32 -1.62 -3.43
CA PRO A 159 16.73 -1.97 -3.56
C PRO A 159 17.58 -0.70 -3.52
N ALA A 160 18.74 -0.74 -2.87
CA ALA A 160 19.66 0.40 -2.82
C ALA A 160 20.06 0.89 -4.22
N SER A 161 19.96 0.02 -5.23
CA SER A 161 20.19 0.31 -6.65
C SER A 161 19.04 1.00 -7.36
N THR A 162 17.91 1.29 -6.70
CA THR A 162 16.73 1.89 -7.37
C THR A 162 16.96 3.37 -7.68
N GLU A 163 17.13 3.67 -8.95
CA GLU A 163 17.41 5.01 -9.47
C GLU A 163 16.14 5.84 -9.64
N LYS A 164 15.08 5.26 -10.23
CA LYS A 164 13.81 5.93 -10.54
C LYS A 164 12.62 5.06 -10.11
N VAL A 165 11.52 5.70 -9.71
CA VAL A 165 10.20 5.06 -9.58
C VAL A 165 9.22 5.74 -10.51
N THR A 166 8.45 4.96 -11.26
CA THR A 166 7.38 5.45 -12.13
C THR A 166 6.06 4.76 -11.82
N PHE A 167 4.95 5.42 -12.16
CA PHE A 167 3.60 4.88 -11.99
C PHE A 167 2.95 4.73 -13.35
N HIS A 168 2.20 3.66 -13.57
CA HIS A 168 1.56 3.36 -14.84
C HIS A 168 0.15 2.81 -14.61
N ASN A 169 -0.68 2.82 -15.65
CA ASN A 169 -1.99 2.15 -15.65
C ASN A 169 -2.92 2.54 -14.48
N LEU A 170 -2.85 3.80 -14.04
CA LEU A 170 -3.66 4.30 -12.92
C LEU A 170 -5.15 4.28 -13.26
N LYS A 171 -5.95 3.66 -12.39
CA LYS A 171 -7.41 3.63 -12.47
C LYS A 171 -8.00 3.88 -11.09
N LEU A 172 -9.15 4.54 -11.08
CA LEU A 172 -9.96 4.77 -9.89
C LEU A 172 -11.40 4.39 -10.20
N GLU A 173 -11.97 3.51 -9.38
CA GLU A 173 -13.35 3.06 -9.48
C GLU A 173 -14.09 3.38 -8.18
N LYS A 174 -15.33 3.88 -8.29
CA LYS A 174 -16.24 4.03 -7.15
C LYS A 174 -17.13 2.80 -7.09
N THR A 175 -17.16 2.13 -5.94
CA THR A 175 -17.88 0.87 -5.77
C THR A 175 -18.34 0.71 -4.32
N TYR A 176 -18.81 -0.49 -3.97
CA TYR A 176 -19.16 -0.87 -2.61
C TYR A 176 -18.46 -2.18 -2.23
N VAL A 177 -18.04 -2.29 -0.98
CA VAL A 177 -17.39 -3.50 -0.44
C VAL A 177 -18.15 -4.02 0.78
N PRO A 178 -18.16 -5.34 1.00
CA PRO A 178 -18.84 -5.90 2.17
C PRO A 178 -18.21 -5.38 3.46
N VAL A 179 -19.05 -5.16 4.47
CA VAL A 179 -18.58 -4.92 5.84
C VAL A 179 -17.77 -6.13 6.32
N PRO A 180 -16.60 -5.96 6.96
CA PRO A 180 -15.83 -7.08 7.51
C PRO A 180 -16.66 -7.92 8.49
N ASP A 181 -16.49 -9.23 8.45
CA ASP A 181 -17.37 -10.13 9.20
C ASP A 181 -17.24 -9.97 10.72
N PHE A 182 -16.05 -9.66 11.24
CA PHE A 182 -15.88 -9.37 12.67
C PHE A 182 -16.61 -8.09 13.09
N VAL A 183 -16.70 -7.08 12.21
CA VAL A 183 -17.50 -5.86 12.50
C VAL A 183 -18.99 -6.20 12.58
N LYS A 184 -19.50 -7.02 11.65
CA LYS A 184 -20.91 -7.47 11.68
C LYS A 184 -21.27 -8.23 12.95
N GLN A 185 -20.31 -8.96 13.51
CA GLN A 185 -20.49 -9.77 14.73
C GLN A 185 -20.43 -8.93 16.01
N ARG A 186 -19.93 -7.69 15.95
CA ARG A 186 -19.91 -6.80 17.12
C ARG A 186 -21.29 -6.28 17.48
N ALA A 187 -21.46 -6.01 18.77
CA ALA A 187 -22.60 -5.23 19.25
C ALA A 187 -22.70 -3.89 18.48
N ASN A 188 -23.90 -3.55 18.04
CA ASN A 188 -24.19 -2.38 17.21
C ASN A 188 -23.28 -2.26 15.96
N CYS A 189 -22.76 -3.38 15.45
CA CYS A 189 -21.92 -3.41 14.24
C CYS A 189 -20.72 -2.46 14.29
N GLY A 190 -20.08 -2.34 15.47
CA GLY A 190 -18.95 -1.42 15.68
C GLY A 190 -19.32 0.07 15.63
N GLY A 191 -20.61 0.43 15.69
CA GLY A 191 -21.09 1.80 15.58
C GLY A 191 -21.53 2.21 14.17
N LEU A 192 -21.50 1.30 13.21
CA LEU A 192 -22.12 1.51 11.90
C LEU A 192 -23.64 1.66 12.02
N SER A 193 -24.25 2.47 11.14
CA SER A 193 -25.71 2.50 11.01
C SER A 193 -26.24 1.13 10.58
N SER A 194 -27.48 0.82 10.97
CA SER A 194 -28.12 -0.47 10.64
C SER A 194 -28.29 -0.70 9.13
N GLU A 195 -28.34 0.37 8.34
CA GLU A 195 -28.33 0.33 6.87
C GLU A 195 -26.95 -0.09 6.35
N LYS A 196 -25.89 0.60 6.77
CA LYS A 196 -24.51 0.27 6.35
C LYS A 196 -24.08 -1.13 6.79
N CYS A 197 -24.43 -1.52 8.00
CA CYS A 197 -24.09 -2.84 8.54
C CYS A 197 -24.69 -4.00 7.74
N ARG A 198 -25.95 -3.86 7.28
CA ARG A 198 -26.64 -4.87 6.47
C ARG A 198 -26.27 -4.79 4.99
N GLY A 199 -25.91 -3.61 4.52
CA GLY A 199 -25.52 -3.34 3.14
C GLY A 199 -24.01 -3.51 2.94
N ALA A 200 -23.39 -2.44 2.44
CA ALA A 200 -21.99 -2.41 2.07
C ALA A 200 -21.40 -1.04 2.40
N LEU A 201 -20.08 -1.00 2.57
CA LEU A 201 -19.32 0.23 2.75
C LEU A 201 -19.10 0.87 1.38
N LYS A 202 -19.28 2.19 1.28
CA LYS A 202 -18.84 2.95 0.12
C LYS A 202 -17.34 2.78 -0.04
N ALA A 203 -16.87 2.52 -1.26
CA ALA A 203 -15.47 2.28 -1.53
C ALA A 203 -14.95 2.99 -2.76
N PHE A 204 -13.65 3.32 -2.72
CA PHE A 204 -12.88 3.77 -3.87
C PHE A 204 -11.76 2.78 -4.10
N VAL A 205 -11.73 2.13 -5.26
CA VAL A 205 -10.72 1.15 -5.64
C VAL A 205 -9.74 1.82 -6.57
N MET A 206 -8.51 2.01 -6.11
CA MET A 206 -7.42 2.56 -6.90
C MET A 206 -6.43 1.45 -7.26
N THR A 207 -6.17 1.28 -8.56
CA THR A 207 -5.18 0.32 -9.07
C THR A 207 -4.16 1.02 -9.92
N PHE A 208 -2.89 0.66 -9.80
CA PHE A 208 -1.81 1.16 -10.64
C PHE A 208 -0.62 0.21 -10.61
N ASP A 209 0.29 0.35 -11.55
CA ASP A 209 1.59 -0.31 -11.53
C ASP A 209 2.66 0.66 -11.03
N GLN A 210 3.41 0.27 -10.01
CA GLN A 210 4.65 0.95 -9.62
C GLN A 210 5.82 0.22 -10.26
N VAL A 211 6.67 0.91 -10.99
CA VAL A 211 7.88 0.35 -11.59
C VAL A 211 9.11 0.96 -10.91
N GLN A 212 9.94 0.12 -10.30
CA GLN A 212 11.22 0.51 -9.73
C GLN A 212 12.32 0.21 -10.75
N TRP A 213 13.08 1.23 -11.14
CA TRP A 213 14.11 1.14 -12.19
C TRP A 213 15.51 1.01 -11.60
N THR A 214 16.30 0.08 -12.13
CA THR A 214 17.75 -0.01 -11.97
C THR A 214 18.37 0.03 -13.37
N GLY A 215 18.89 1.18 -13.81
CA GLY A 215 19.23 1.40 -15.20
C GLY A 215 18.02 1.25 -16.13
N ASN A 216 18.13 0.39 -17.15
CA ASN A 216 17.04 0.10 -18.09
C ASN A 216 16.14 -1.08 -17.64
N GLU A 217 16.43 -1.71 -16.51
CA GLU A 217 15.64 -2.82 -15.97
C GLU A 217 14.58 -2.30 -15.00
N GLY A 218 13.31 -2.59 -15.28
CA GLY A 218 12.18 -2.21 -14.43
C GLY A 218 11.59 -3.41 -13.69
N GLN A 219 11.46 -3.32 -12.37
CA GLN A 219 10.67 -4.26 -11.57
C GLN A 219 9.27 -3.69 -11.34
N ARG A 220 8.26 -4.39 -11.88
CA ARG A 220 6.84 -4.01 -11.72
C ARG A 220 6.23 -4.56 -10.44
N PHE A 221 5.47 -3.71 -9.77
CA PHE A 221 4.59 -4.02 -8.65
C PHE A 221 3.18 -3.56 -9.01
N SER A 222 2.24 -4.50 -9.16
CA SER A 222 0.83 -4.16 -9.35
C SER A 222 0.19 -3.89 -8.00
N VAL A 223 -0.34 -2.69 -7.83
CA VAL A 223 -0.86 -2.16 -6.56
C VAL A 223 -2.38 -2.04 -6.62
N LEU A 224 -3.03 -2.42 -5.52
CA LEU A 224 -4.46 -2.24 -5.28
C LEU A 224 -4.64 -1.58 -3.92
N TRP A 225 -5.30 -0.41 -3.89
CA TRP A 225 -5.77 0.22 -2.67
C TRP A 225 -7.29 0.32 -2.69
N ILE A 226 -7.92 -0.08 -1.59
CA ILE A 226 -9.35 0.09 -1.37
C ILE A 226 -9.52 1.06 -0.22
N PHE A 227 -10.18 2.19 -0.50
CA PHE A 227 -10.49 3.22 0.47
C PHE A 227 -11.96 3.16 0.85
N SER A 228 -12.30 3.56 2.06
CA SER A 228 -13.67 3.84 2.46
C SER A 228 -13.73 4.99 3.46
N PRO A 229 -14.68 5.93 3.30
CA PRO A 229 -14.99 6.92 4.32
C PRO A 229 -15.84 6.34 5.47
N ASP A 230 -16.33 5.11 5.32
CA ASP A 230 -17.29 4.47 6.25
C ASP A 230 -16.60 3.67 7.37
N ILE A 231 -15.32 3.96 7.65
CA ILE A 231 -14.53 3.36 8.71
C ILE A 231 -14.02 4.42 9.69
N PRO A 232 -13.65 4.04 10.92
CA PRO A 232 -12.98 4.97 11.84
C PRO A 232 -11.69 5.53 11.24
N TYR A 233 -11.24 6.68 11.72
CA TYR A 233 -10.06 7.36 11.19
C TYR A 233 -8.77 6.54 11.36
N PHE A 234 -8.60 5.89 12.51
CA PHE A 234 -7.52 4.92 12.76
C PHE A 234 -7.71 3.59 12.01
N GLY A 235 -8.84 3.41 11.33
CA GLY A 235 -9.18 2.29 10.46
C GLY A 235 -8.42 2.22 9.14
N SER A 236 -7.24 2.83 9.02
CA SER A 236 -6.43 2.79 7.80
C SER A 236 -5.24 1.83 7.94
N THR A 237 -5.09 0.88 7.00
CA THR A 237 -3.89 0.04 6.92
C THR A 237 -2.61 0.86 6.66
N MET A 238 -2.76 2.06 6.09
CA MET A 238 -1.69 3.00 5.81
C MET A 238 -1.69 4.19 6.77
N PHE A 239 -2.32 4.04 7.95
CA PHE A 239 -2.38 5.11 8.94
C PHE A 239 -0.97 5.68 9.23
N PRO A 240 -0.79 7.01 9.19
CA PRO A 240 -1.85 8.02 9.11
C PRO A 240 -2.18 8.55 7.72
N SER A 241 -1.39 8.23 6.71
CA SER A 241 -1.60 8.73 5.36
C SER A 241 -1.24 7.69 4.30
N PRO A 242 -2.15 7.40 3.35
CA PRO A 242 -3.48 7.99 3.25
C PRO A 242 -4.48 7.42 4.29
N ALA A 243 -5.47 8.23 4.66
CA ALA A 243 -6.54 7.83 5.57
C ALA A 243 -7.59 6.95 4.85
N GLY A 244 -8.33 6.14 5.60
CA GLY A 244 -9.43 5.36 5.06
C GLY A 244 -9.05 4.12 4.25
N VAL A 245 -7.79 3.67 4.25
CA VAL A 245 -7.38 2.48 3.47
C VAL A 245 -7.85 1.21 4.18
N LEU A 246 -8.92 0.61 3.66
CA LEU A 246 -9.43 -0.70 4.08
C LEU A 246 -8.45 -1.83 3.75
N LYS A 247 -7.88 -1.77 2.54
CA LYS A 247 -7.03 -2.82 2.00
C LYS A 247 -5.95 -2.23 1.11
N SER A 248 -4.72 -2.70 1.27
CA SER A 248 -3.60 -2.37 0.40
C SER A 248 -2.86 -3.64 0.02
N CYS A 249 -2.85 -3.96 -1.27
CA CYS A 249 -2.14 -5.11 -1.81
C CYS A 249 -1.06 -4.68 -2.80
N GLY A 250 0.06 -5.41 -2.79
CA GLY A 250 1.10 -5.36 -3.81
C GLY A 250 1.36 -6.74 -4.36
N THR A 251 1.45 -6.84 -5.69
CA THR A 251 1.79 -8.07 -6.40
C THR A 251 3.04 -7.87 -7.23
N THR A 252 4.00 -8.78 -7.14
CA THR A 252 5.19 -8.77 -8.00
C THR A 252 5.64 -10.19 -8.35
N GLN A 253 6.63 -10.31 -9.22
CA GLN A 253 7.29 -11.57 -9.53
C GLN A 253 8.73 -11.54 -9.01
N VAL A 254 9.05 -12.46 -8.11
CA VAL A 254 10.40 -12.60 -7.54
C VAL A 254 11.09 -13.84 -8.12
N PRO A 255 12.41 -13.79 -8.37
CA PRO A 255 13.16 -15.00 -8.71
C PRO A 255 13.29 -15.90 -7.47
N TYR A 256 12.98 -17.18 -7.62
CA TYR A 256 13.15 -18.22 -6.60
C TYR A 256 13.46 -19.55 -7.27
N GLU A 257 14.55 -20.21 -6.88
CA GLU A 257 14.99 -21.52 -7.41
C GLU A 257 14.99 -21.61 -8.96
N GLY A 258 15.42 -20.55 -9.64
CA GLY A 258 15.48 -20.50 -11.11
C GLY A 258 14.14 -20.26 -11.82
N GLN A 259 13.06 -20.03 -11.07
CA GLN A 259 11.74 -19.67 -11.60
C GLN A 259 11.29 -18.29 -11.12
N ARG A 260 10.30 -17.69 -11.79
CA ARG A 260 9.64 -16.47 -11.30
C ARG A 260 8.36 -16.85 -10.56
N VAL A 261 8.32 -16.51 -9.28
CA VAL A 261 7.19 -16.79 -8.39
C VAL A 261 6.38 -15.51 -8.21
N LYS A 262 5.07 -15.59 -8.45
CA LYS A 262 4.13 -14.50 -8.15
C LYS A 262 3.93 -14.42 -6.64
N VAL A 263 4.22 -13.25 -6.08
CA VAL A 263 4.03 -12.94 -4.66
C VAL A 263 3.02 -11.83 -4.56
N THR A 264 1.98 -12.04 -3.73
CA THR A 264 1.02 -11.00 -3.38
C THR A 264 1.03 -10.81 -1.87
N GLN A 265 1.25 -9.59 -1.42
CA GLN A 265 1.12 -9.24 0.00
C GLN A 265 -0.01 -8.24 0.16
N CYS A 266 -0.89 -8.48 1.12
CA CYS A 266 -2.03 -7.62 1.41
C CYS A 266 -2.07 -7.26 2.88
N ASP A 267 -2.22 -5.97 3.17
CA ASP A 267 -2.69 -5.45 4.44
C ASP A 267 -4.20 -5.23 4.34
N GLU A 268 -4.96 -5.71 5.32
CA GLU A 268 -6.42 -5.63 5.30
C GLU A 268 -6.98 -5.40 6.71
N ILE A 269 -7.93 -4.47 6.82
CA ILE A 269 -8.73 -4.32 8.03
C ILE A 269 -9.69 -5.50 8.18
N LYS A 270 -9.71 -6.09 9.37
CA LYS A 270 -10.58 -7.23 9.69
C LYS A 270 -11.66 -6.87 10.69
N ASP A 271 -11.41 -5.90 11.56
CA ASP A 271 -12.36 -5.47 12.57
C ASP A 271 -12.17 -3.99 12.93
N PHE A 272 -13.24 -3.29 13.34
CA PHE A 272 -13.18 -1.91 13.82
C PHE A 272 -14.39 -1.49 14.68
N THR A 273 -14.22 -0.41 15.44
CA THR A 273 -15.29 0.34 16.13
C THR A 273 -15.06 1.86 16.01
N PHE A 274 -16.15 2.64 16.04
CA PHE A 274 -16.09 4.11 16.09
C PHE A 274 -15.88 4.68 17.51
N GLY A 275 -15.72 3.84 18.52
CA GLY A 275 -15.56 4.27 19.91
C GLY A 275 -16.81 4.91 20.52
N SER A 276 -16.62 5.58 21.65
CA SER A 276 -17.64 6.32 22.40
C SER A 276 -17.13 7.70 22.79
N ASP A 277 -18.07 8.65 22.91
CA ASP A 277 -17.77 10.01 23.38
C ASP A 277 -17.36 10.03 24.86
#